data_AF-A0A6L7LDN2-F1
#
_entry.id   AF-A0A6L7LDN2-F1
#
_cell.length_a   1.000
_cell.length_b   1.000
_cell.length_c   1.000
_cell.angle_alpha   90.00
_cell.angle_beta   90.00
_cell.angle_gamma   90.00
#
_symmetry.space_group_name_H-M   'P 1'
#
loop_
_entity.id
_entity.type
_entity.pdbx_description
1 polymer ?
#
loop_
_entity_poly.entity_id
_entity_poly.type
_entity_poly.pdbx_seq_one_letter_code
_entity_poly.pdbx_strand_id
1 'polypeptide(L)'
;MCERIRVGLEPISTTDYAALIGQIWPAVKSVERDGQYGGVSFFEMLTGLAMAHFRNIGADFQVLEVGMGGRLDSTNIVTPEVSVITSISLDHVNVLGDTIEKIASAKAGIIKDKVPCVVGPQAESDAMRVFEQVSEEHKAKLISASDRFKWDVGSSDIHGQEITLIGNDKTYSLWTPLLGDYQAENVATAVATAEVLIEKGYDIPADAISAGVSSVSWPGRFEVFNIDGKTVVADGAHNPYSVARLVENLRGYVHFDGVILVYGALRGHSARDMLTELDVLDPSIVAVHSRHPRSSHSEEVAETVRDLGMNLVSRFESVAEGLRKAVEIAGPSDLVLCTGSLAVVAEVLEEIHGIEPELYENLKGPRPRS
;
A
#
# COMPACT_ATOMS: atom_id res chain seq x y z
N MET A 1 -7.26 -7.39 -11.34
CA MET A 1 -7.37 -5.92 -11.62
C MET A 1 -8.50 -5.15 -10.93
N CYS A 2 -9.57 -5.81 -10.49
CA CYS A 2 -10.75 -5.13 -9.92
C CYS A 2 -10.51 -4.36 -8.61
N GLU A 3 -9.52 -4.75 -7.81
CA GLU A 3 -9.24 -4.15 -6.50
C GLU A 3 -8.95 -2.65 -6.52
N ARG A 4 -8.59 -2.11 -7.69
CA ARG A 4 -8.27 -0.69 -7.90
C ARG A 4 -9.51 0.21 -7.99
N ILE A 5 -10.71 -0.37 -8.08
CA ILE A 5 -11.98 0.34 -8.04
C ILE A 5 -12.87 -0.40 -7.04
N ARG A 6 -13.28 0.29 -5.96
CA ARG A 6 -14.06 -0.31 -4.87
C ARG A 6 -15.31 0.50 -4.56
N VAL A 7 -16.35 -0.19 -4.09
CA VAL A 7 -17.55 0.43 -3.50
C VAL A 7 -17.62 -0.02 -2.05
N GLY A 8 -17.43 0.92 -1.12
CA GLY A 8 -17.07 0.54 0.26
C GLY A 8 -15.71 -0.16 0.27
N LEU A 9 -15.62 -1.34 0.87
CA LEU A 9 -14.40 -2.15 0.93
C LEU A 9 -14.30 -3.19 -0.20
N GLU A 10 -15.36 -3.37 -0.97
CA GLU A 10 -15.47 -4.45 -1.96
C GLU A 10 -14.99 -4.01 -3.35
N PRO A 11 -14.10 -4.79 -4.01
CA PRO A 11 -13.78 -4.61 -5.42
C PRO A 11 -15.02 -4.71 -6.32
N ILE A 12 -15.04 -3.96 -7.43
CA ILE A 12 -16.09 -4.15 -8.43
C ILE A 12 -16.03 -5.53 -9.09
N SER A 13 -17.16 -6.02 -9.61
CA SER A 13 -17.17 -7.32 -10.30
C SER A 13 -16.36 -7.30 -11.59
N THR A 14 -15.87 -8.45 -12.04
CA THR A 14 -15.20 -8.60 -13.35
C THR A 14 -16.13 -8.22 -14.50
N THR A 15 -17.43 -8.46 -14.33
CA THR A 15 -18.46 -8.08 -15.32
C THR A 15 -18.59 -6.56 -15.42
N ASP A 16 -18.64 -5.87 -14.27
CA ASP A 16 -18.69 -4.41 -14.25
C ASP A 16 -17.41 -3.81 -14.82
N TYR A 17 -16.24 -4.36 -14.46
CA TYR A 17 -14.97 -3.93 -15.00
C TYR A 17 -14.94 -4.06 -16.53
N ALA A 18 -15.36 -5.21 -17.08
CA ALA A 18 -15.43 -5.43 -18.53
C ALA A 18 -16.42 -4.47 -19.22
N ALA A 19 -17.57 -4.21 -18.59
CA ALA A 19 -18.57 -3.27 -19.10
C ALA A 19 -18.01 -1.84 -19.14
N LEU A 20 -17.28 -1.41 -18.10
CA LEU A 20 -16.61 -0.11 -18.04
C LEU A 20 -15.55 0.05 -19.12
N ILE A 21 -14.77 -1.01 -19.40
CA ILE A 21 -13.83 -1.02 -20.52
C ILE A 21 -14.59 -0.75 -21.83
N GLY A 22 -15.68 -1.48 -22.08
CA GLY A 22 -16.53 -1.26 -23.25
C GLY A 22 -17.08 0.17 -23.34
N GLN A 23 -17.44 0.77 -22.21
CA GLN A 23 -17.93 2.14 -22.13
C GLN A 23 -16.86 3.18 -22.49
N ILE A 24 -15.62 3.01 -22.02
CA ILE A 24 -14.54 4.00 -22.17
C ILE A 24 -13.70 3.80 -23.43
N TRP A 25 -13.63 2.58 -23.95
CA TRP A 25 -12.78 2.24 -25.10
C TRP A 25 -12.96 3.15 -26.32
N PRO A 26 -14.19 3.57 -26.71
CA PRO A 26 -14.36 4.50 -27.81
C PRO A 26 -13.65 5.85 -27.61
N ALA A 27 -13.64 6.37 -26.37
CA ALA A 27 -12.95 7.60 -26.01
C ALA A 27 -11.43 7.42 -26.06
N VAL A 28 -10.91 6.31 -25.53
CA VAL A 28 -9.47 5.97 -25.62
C VAL A 28 -9.00 5.89 -27.07
N LYS A 29 -9.75 5.18 -27.94
CA LYS A 29 -9.48 5.13 -29.39
C LYS A 29 -9.63 6.49 -30.07
N SER A 30 -10.41 7.40 -29.52
CA SER A 30 -10.54 8.76 -30.07
C SER A 30 -9.29 9.59 -29.78
N VAL A 31 -8.78 9.58 -28.55
CA VAL A 31 -7.55 10.27 -28.16
C VAL A 31 -6.35 9.76 -28.94
N GLU A 32 -6.23 8.44 -29.08
CA GLU A 32 -5.16 7.81 -29.87
C GLU A 32 -5.20 8.23 -31.36
N ARG A 33 -6.41 8.36 -31.94
CA ARG A 33 -6.58 8.79 -33.35
C ARG A 33 -6.29 10.26 -33.57
N ASP A 34 -6.66 11.11 -32.61
CA ASP A 34 -6.34 12.54 -32.64
C ASP A 34 -4.83 12.76 -32.62
N GLY A 35 -4.11 11.95 -31.84
CA GLY A 35 -2.65 11.85 -31.87
C GLY A 35 -1.91 13.05 -31.28
N GLN A 36 -2.61 14.11 -30.88
CA GLN A 36 -2.03 15.33 -30.32
C GLN A 36 -1.25 15.08 -29.03
N TYR A 37 -1.71 14.15 -28.20
CA TYR A 37 -1.17 13.89 -26.87
C TYR A 37 -0.57 12.48 -26.71
N GLY A 38 -0.48 11.70 -27.81
CA GLY A 38 -0.13 10.29 -27.77
C GLY A 38 -1.28 9.39 -27.34
N GLY A 39 -0.95 8.12 -27.02
CA GLY A 39 -1.92 7.16 -26.52
C GLY A 39 -2.20 7.34 -25.02
N VAL A 40 -3.41 6.96 -24.60
CA VAL A 40 -3.79 6.96 -23.17
C VAL A 40 -2.97 5.90 -22.43
N SER A 41 -2.29 6.30 -21.37
CA SER A 41 -1.54 5.38 -20.50
C SER A 41 -2.48 4.46 -19.71
N PHE A 42 -1.93 3.37 -19.17
CA PHE A 42 -2.69 2.45 -18.33
C PHE A 42 -3.36 3.15 -17.14
N PHE A 43 -2.64 4.05 -16.46
CA PHE A 43 -3.14 4.71 -15.26
C PHE A 43 -4.20 5.78 -15.57
N GLU A 44 -4.06 6.50 -16.69
CA GLU A 44 -5.09 7.43 -17.18
C GLU A 44 -6.38 6.68 -17.53
N MET A 45 -6.26 5.53 -18.21
CA MET A 45 -7.41 4.68 -18.53
C MET A 45 -8.09 4.17 -17.25
N LEU A 46 -7.33 3.66 -16.29
CA LEU A 46 -7.83 3.20 -15.00
C LEU A 46 -8.58 4.30 -14.24
N THR A 47 -8.01 5.51 -14.20
CA THR A 47 -8.64 6.66 -13.55
C THR A 47 -9.97 6.99 -14.21
N GLY A 48 -10.03 6.96 -15.55
CA GLY A 48 -11.26 7.12 -16.31
C GLY A 48 -12.31 6.06 -15.95
N LEU A 49 -11.91 4.79 -15.84
CA LEU A 49 -12.80 3.67 -15.46
C LEU A 49 -13.41 3.89 -14.07
N ALA A 50 -12.57 4.28 -13.09
CA ALA A 50 -13.03 4.58 -11.73
C ALA A 50 -14.07 5.71 -11.72
N MET A 51 -13.78 6.83 -12.39
CA MET A 51 -14.70 7.96 -12.46
C MET A 51 -16.01 7.62 -13.18
N ALA A 52 -15.95 6.85 -14.27
CA ALA A 52 -17.16 6.38 -14.95
C ALA A 52 -18.00 5.47 -14.05
N HIS A 53 -17.37 4.58 -13.29
CA HIS A 53 -18.06 3.70 -12.35
C HIS A 53 -18.76 4.49 -11.25
N PHE A 54 -18.04 5.39 -10.56
CA PHE A 54 -18.61 6.20 -9.48
C PHE A 54 -19.76 7.08 -9.95
N ARG A 55 -19.67 7.61 -11.19
CA ARG A 55 -20.80 8.32 -11.81
C ARG A 55 -21.98 7.39 -12.08
N ASN A 56 -21.74 6.18 -12.61
CA ASN A 56 -22.82 5.24 -12.97
C ASN A 56 -23.62 4.79 -11.74
N ILE A 57 -22.97 4.60 -10.59
CA ILE A 57 -23.63 4.21 -9.34
C ILE A 57 -24.18 5.40 -8.54
N GLY A 58 -23.88 6.64 -8.95
CA GLY A 58 -24.26 7.85 -8.22
C GLY A 58 -23.60 7.95 -6.85
N ALA A 59 -22.29 7.66 -6.75
CA ALA A 59 -21.56 7.66 -5.49
C ALA A 59 -21.62 9.02 -4.78
N ASP A 60 -21.95 9.02 -3.48
CA ASP A 60 -22.01 10.22 -2.65
C ASP A 60 -20.61 10.81 -2.40
N PHE A 61 -19.62 9.94 -2.19
CA PHE A 61 -18.22 10.28 -1.96
C PHE A 61 -17.29 9.40 -2.80
N GLN A 62 -16.15 9.98 -3.17
CA GLN A 62 -15.07 9.29 -3.86
C GLN A 62 -13.76 9.58 -3.13
N VAL A 63 -13.07 8.53 -2.71
CA VAL A 63 -11.71 8.62 -2.18
C VAL A 63 -10.76 8.24 -3.32
N LEU A 64 -9.96 9.19 -3.77
CA LEU A 64 -9.04 9.01 -4.90
C LEU A 64 -7.59 9.02 -4.39
N GLU A 65 -6.92 7.88 -4.48
CA GLU A 65 -5.50 7.75 -4.18
C GLU A 65 -4.67 8.20 -5.39
N VAL A 66 -3.75 9.13 -5.14
CA VAL A 66 -2.78 9.60 -6.16
C VAL A 66 -1.86 8.44 -6.55
N GLY A 67 -1.72 8.18 -7.86
CA GLY A 67 -0.84 7.12 -8.34
C GLY A 67 0.64 7.43 -8.10
N MET A 68 1.09 8.63 -8.48
CA MET A 68 2.46 9.08 -8.24
C MET A 68 2.57 10.60 -8.19
N GLY A 69 3.24 11.12 -7.17
CA GLY A 69 3.44 12.56 -6.99
C GLY A 69 2.16 13.26 -6.58
N GLY A 70 1.44 13.86 -7.53
CA GLY A 70 0.22 14.63 -7.28
C GLY A 70 -0.08 15.62 -8.40
N ARG A 71 0.80 16.61 -8.60
CA ARG A 71 0.61 17.71 -9.57
C ARG A 71 0.22 17.25 -10.97
N LEU A 72 0.90 16.24 -11.50
CA LEU A 72 0.71 15.69 -12.85
C LEU A 72 0.04 14.31 -12.85
N ASP A 73 -0.51 13.91 -11.71
CA ASP A 73 -1.16 12.61 -11.59
C ASP A 73 -2.53 12.62 -12.30
N SER A 74 -2.91 11.49 -12.90
CA SER A 74 -4.18 11.36 -13.62
C SER A 74 -5.40 11.65 -12.75
N THR A 75 -5.30 11.44 -11.43
CA THR A 75 -6.37 11.75 -10.47
C THR A 75 -6.55 13.24 -10.21
N ASN A 76 -5.55 14.08 -10.52
CA ASN A 76 -5.52 15.50 -10.17
C ASN A 76 -6.41 16.40 -11.05
N ILE A 77 -7.38 15.82 -11.73
CA ILE A 77 -8.38 16.51 -12.56
C ILE A 77 -9.66 16.90 -11.78
N VAL A 78 -9.69 16.63 -10.48
CA VAL A 78 -10.83 16.92 -9.59
C VAL A 78 -10.58 18.16 -8.71
N THR A 79 -11.68 18.75 -8.23
CA THR A 79 -11.67 19.68 -7.09
C THR A 79 -12.30 18.94 -5.91
N PRO A 80 -11.51 18.47 -4.93
CA PRO A 80 -12.04 17.64 -3.84
C PRO A 80 -12.66 18.50 -2.74
N GLU A 81 -13.41 17.85 -1.85
CA GLU A 81 -13.91 18.49 -0.63
C GLU A 81 -12.80 18.76 0.40
N VAL A 82 -11.81 17.86 0.45
CA VAL A 82 -10.60 17.92 1.27
C VAL A 82 -9.47 17.24 0.50
N SER A 83 -8.30 17.87 0.45
CA SER A 83 -7.06 17.21 -0.03
C SER A 83 -6.30 16.62 1.16
N VAL A 84 -5.64 15.47 0.98
CA VAL A 84 -4.90 14.80 2.05
C VAL A 84 -3.49 14.45 1.57
N ILE A 85 -2.47 14.85 2.34
CA ILE A 85 -1.07 14.50 2.09
C ILE A 85 -0.56 13.75 3.32
N THR A 86 -0.24 12.47 3.16
CA THR A 86 0.36 11.64 4.23
C THR A 86 1.83 12.01 4.46
N SER A 87 2.51 11.31 5.36
CA SER A 87 3.96 11.44 5.51
C SER A 87 4.68 11.23 4.17
N ILE A 88 5.74 12.02 3.94
CA ILE A 88 6.57 11.91 2.75
C ILE A 88 7.99 11.49 3.15
N SER A 89 8.59 10.67 2.29
CA SER A 89 9.96 10.18 2.36
C SER A 89 10.65 10.38 1.01
N LEU A 90 11.97 10.15 0.97
CA LEU A 90 12.74 10.06 -0.27
C LEU A 90 12.36 8.81 -1.06
N ASP A 91 11.18 8.85 -1.68
CA ASP A 91 10.67 7.82 -2.57
C ASP A 91 10.59 8.33 -4.01
N HIS A 92 10.74 7.42 -4.97
CA HIS A 92 10.65 7.74 -6.40
C HIS A 92 11.62 8.85 -6.84
N VAL A 93 12.85 8.87 -6.32
CA VAL A 93 13.89 9.87 -6.61
C VAL A 93 14.08 10.11 -8.11
N ASN A 94 14.02 9.04 -8.91
CA ASN A 94 14.15 9.09 -10.36
C ASN A 94 13.01 9.83 -11.09
N VAL A 95 11.88 10.06 -10.42
CA VAL A 95 10.67 10.68 -11.01
C VAL A 95 10.32 12.00 -10.34
N LEU A 96 10.34 12.05 -9.01
CA LEU A 96 9.88 13.21 -8.24
C LEU A 96 11.02 14.14 -7.83
N GLY A 97 12.27 13.69 -7.95
CA GLY A 97 13.46 14.45 -7.59
C GLY A 97 14.19 13.88 -6.38
N ASP A 98 15.42 14.35 -6.20
CA ASP A 98 16.40 13.90 -5.22
C ASP A 98 16.39 14.70 -3.90
N THR A 99 15.40 15.57 -3.71
CA THR A 99 15.24 16.34 -2.46
C THR A 99 13.78 16.32 -1.99
N ILE A 100 13.60 16.46 -0.68
CA ILE A 100 12.28 16.49 -0.06
C ILE A 100 11.43 17.66 -0.56
N GLU A 101 12.03 18.82 -0.84
CA GLU A 101 11.29 19.97 -1.39
C GLU A 101 10.71 19.68 -2.76
N LYS A 102 11.44 18.94 -3.63
CA LYS A 102 10.95 18.57 -4.96
C LYS A 102 9.79 17.59 -4.85
N ILE A 103 9.93 16.58 -3.98
CA ILE A 103 8.88 15.59 -3.71
C ILE A 103 7.64 16.27 -3.12
N ALA A 104 7.83 17.13 -2.11
CA ALA A 104 6.78 17.93 -1.49
C ALA A 104 6.09 18.81 -2.53
N SER A 105 6.83 19.50 -3.40
CA SER A 105 6.28 20.37 -4.44
C SER A 105 5.42 19.61 -5.45
N ALA A 106 5.79 18.37 -5.79
CA ALA A 106 5.01 17.50 -6.64
C ALA A 106 3.70 17.07 -5.94
N LYS A 107 3.79 16.62 -4.68
CA LYS A 107 2.63 16.20 -3.87
C LYS A 107 1.67 17.35 -3.56
N ALA A 108 2.20 18.54 -3.27
CA ALA A 108 1.45 19.77 -3.01
C ALA A 108 0.56 20.20 -4.20
N GLY A 109 0.78 19.65 -5.39
CA GLY A 109 -0.05 19.94 -6.57
C GLY A 109 -1.51 19.46 -6.46
N ILE A 110 -1.87 18.69 -5.43
CA ILE A 110 -3.27 18.36 -5.12
C ILE A 110 -3.96 19.39 -4.22
N ILE A 111 -3.22 20.38 -3.69
CA ILE A 111 -3.81 21.51 -2.94
C ILE A 111 -4.54 22.39 -3.95
N LYS A 112 -5.82 22.66 -3.70
CA LYS A 112 -6.70 23.41 -4.62
C LYS A 112 -7.21 24.70 -3.98
N ASP A 113 -7.60 25.65 -4.82
CA ASP A 113 -8.11 26.96 -4.40
C ASP A 113 -9.22 26.84 -3.35
N LYS A 114 -8.96 27.38 -2.14
CA LYS A 114 -9.91 27.44 -1.01
C LYS A 114 -10.40 26.07 -0.53
N VAL A 115 -9.77 24.97 -0.94
CA VAL A 115 -10.07 23.62 -0.47
C VAL A 115 -9.16 23.34 0.73
N PRO A 116 -9.67 22.88 1.88
CA PRO A 116 -8.82 22.52 3.02
C PRO A 116 -7.90 21.35 2.66
N CYS A 117 -6.68 21.39 3.18
CA CYS A 117 -5.69 20.33 3.03
C CYS A 117 -5.31 19.78 4.41
N VAL A 118 -5.49 18.48 4.62
CA VAL A 118 -5.00 17.78 5.81
C VAL A 118 -3.63 17.19 5.50
N VAL A 119 -2.66 17.43 6.38
CA VAL A 119 -1.30 16.92 6.25
C VAL A 119 -0.96 16.04 7.45
N GLY A 120 -0.52 14.82 7.17
CA GLY A 120 0.01 13.91 8.17
C GLY A 120 1.38 14.36 8.70
N PRO A 121 1.91 13.71 9.74
CA PRO A 121 3.21 14.06 10.32
C PRO A 121 4.32 14.05 9.26
N GLN A 122 5.22 15.05 9.31
CA GLN A 122 6.36 15.16 8.38
C GLN A 122 7.67 15.09 9.17
N ALA A 123 8.57 14.20 8.76
CA ALA A 123 9.88 14.06 9.40
C ALA A 123 10.78 15.28 9.15
N GLU A 124 10.69 15.87 7.96
CA GLU A 124 11.53 16.97 7.52
C GLU A 124 10.72 18.28 7.40
N SER A 125 11.22 19.34 8.06
CA SER A 125 10.53 20.64 8.08
C SER A 125 10.43 21.31 6.71
N ASP A 126 11.33 20.95 5.78
CA ASP A 126 11.31 21.41 4.39
C ASP A 126 10.01 21.03 3.67
N ALA A 127 9.45 19.84 3.95
CA ALA A 127 8.19 19.39 3.39
C ALA A 127 7.03 20.30 3.83
N MET A 128 6.93 20.54 5.15
CA MET A 128 5.86 21.34 5.74
C MET A 128 5.89 22.78 5.22
N ARG A 129 7.08 23.37 5.07
CA ARG A 129 7.24 24.72 4.51
C ARG A 129 6.69 24.84 3.09
N VAL A 130 6.92 23.82 2.25
CA VAL A 130 6.36 23.79 0.89
C VAL A 130 4.83 23.71 0.95
N PHE A 131 4.26 22.87 1.82
CA PHE A 131 2.81 22.76 1.95
C PHE A 131 2.17 24.05 2.48
N GLU A 132 2.80 24.73 3.43
CA GLU A 132 2.37 26.05 3.93
C GLU A 132 2.36 27.09 2.81
N GLN A 133 3.47 27.20 2.07
CA GLN A 133 3.58 28.14 0.96
C GLN A 133 2.50 27.90 -0.10
N VAL A 134 2.35 26.67 -0.58
CA VAL A 134 1.36 26.33 -1.62
C VAL A 134 -0.07 26.52 -1.08
N SER A 135 -0.31 26.24 0.21
CA SER A 135 -1.62 26.48 0.82
C SER A 135 -1.96 27.97 0.89
N GLU A 136 -0.99 28.83 1.20
CA GLU A 136 -1.17 30.28 1.19
C GLU A 136 -1.50 30.80 -0.22
N GLU A 137 -0.76 30.34 -1.23
CA GLU A 137 -0.99 30.66 -2.65
C GLU A 137 -2.41 30.32 -3.09
N HIS A 138 -2.91 29.14 -2.69
CA HIS A 138 -4.26 28.67 -3.00
C HIS A 138 -5.34 29.14 -2.01
N LYS A 139 -4.98 29.89 -0.96
CA LYS A 139 -5.88 30.26 0.15
C LYS A 139 -6.58 29.04 0.76
N ALA A 140 -5.89 27.90 0.77
CA ALA A 140 -6.32 26.65 1.37
C ALA A 140 -6.05 26.68 2.88
N LYS A 141 -7.02 26.24 3.68
CA LYS A 141 -6.78 26.01 5.12
C LYS A 141 -5.92 24.77 5.24
N LEU A 142 -4.68 24.92 5.72
CA LEU A 142 -3.80 23.79 6.03
C LEU A 142 -4.09 23.29 7.44
N ILE A 143 -4.29 21.98 7.61
CA ILE A 143 -4.55 21.33 8.89
C ILE A 143 -3.51 20.24 9.10
N SER A 144 -2.62 20.43 10.07
CA SER A 144 -1.67 19.40 10.50
C SER A 144 -2.35 18.41 11.45
N ALA A 145 -2.28 17.11 11.15
CA ALA A 145 -2.76 16.06 12.04
C ALA A 145 -2.02 16.05 13.38
N SER A 146 -0.72 16.40 13.37
CA SER A 146 0.13 16.51 14.57
C SER A 146 -0.21 17.69 15.47
N ASP A 147 -0.86 18.72 14.92
CA ASP A 147 -1.37 19.86 15.68
C ASP A 147 -2.78 19.59 16.21
N ARG A 148 -3.57 18.79 15.48
CA ARG A 148 -4.92 18.37 15.89
C ARG A 148 -4.89 17.34 17.01
N PHE A 149 -3.97 16.39 16.94
CA PHE A 149 -3.92 15.26 17.86
C PHE A 149 -2.51 15.05 18.42
N LYS A 150 -2.46 14.77 19.73
CA LYS A 150 -1.44 13.86 20.27
C LYS A 150 -1.98 12.45 20.19
N TRP A 151 -1.09 11.45 20.10
CA TRP A 151 -1.52 10.07 20.11
C TRP A 151 -0.63 9.21 21.00
N ASP A 152 -1.24 8.14 21.49
CA ASP A 152 -0.59 7.09 22.24
C ASP A 152 -0.99 5.74 21.66
N VAL A 153 -0.03 4.82 21.58
CA VAL A 153 -0.25 3.45 21.14
C VAL A 153 -0.36 2.59 22.40
N GLY A 154 -1.53 1.99 22.59
CA GLY A 154 -1.89 1.23 23.77
C GLY A 154 -1.49 -0.24 23.66
N SER A 155 -2.39 -1.12 24.10
CA SER A 155 -2.17 -2.55 23.98
C SER A 155 -2.26 -3.01 22.52
N SER A 156 -1.55 -4.10 22.20
CA SER A 156 -1.53 -4.69 20.87
C SER A 156 -1.44 -6.21 20.94
N ASP A 157 -1.93 -6.86 19.89
CA ASP A 157 -1.76 -8.28 19.63
C ASP A 157 -1.60 -8.52 18.12
N ILE A 158 -1.67 -9.78 17.69
CA ILE A 158 -1.55 -10.13 16.26
C ILE A 158 -2.75 -9.67 15.40
N HIS A 159 -3.84 -9.22 16.02
CA HIS A 159 -5.07 -8.80 15.35
C HIS A 159 -5.19 -7.28 15.26
N GLY A 160 -4.33 -6.53 15.93
CA GLY A 160 -4.36 -5.07 15.88
C GLY A 160 -3.73 -4.40 17.09
N GLN A 161 -4.00 -3.10 17.19
CA GLN A 161 -3.48 -2.25 18.25
C GLN A 161 -4.50 -1.18 18.63
N GLU A 162 -4.44 -0.78 19.90
CA GLU A 162 -5.16 0.38 20.41
C GLU A 162 -4.42 1.66 20.06
N ILE A 163 -5.15 2.64 19.54
CA ILE A 163 -4.65 4.01 19.32
C ILE A 163 -5.59 4.97 20.05
N THR A 164 -5.03 5.79 20.93
CA THR A 164 -5.75 6.90 21.54
C THR A 164 -5.32 8.21 20.89
N LEU A 165 -6.24 8.89 20.22
CA LEU A 165 -6.03 10.24 19.69
C LEU A 165 -6.59 11.28 20.66
N ILE A 166 -5.76 12.19 21.13
CA ILE A 166 -6.09 13.24 22.10
C ILE A 166 -6.11 14.57 21.37
N GLY A 167 -7.30 15.06 21.04
CA GLY A 167 -7.52 16.40 20.51
C GLY A 167 -7.94 17.40 21.60
N ASN A 168 -8.13 18.66 21.22
CA ASN A 168 -8.48 19.72 22.17
C ASN A 168 -9.85 19.51 22.83
N ASP A 169 -10.86 19.12 22.04
CA ASP A 169 -12.25 19.00 22.49
C ASP A 169 -12.73 17.55 22.55
N LYS A 170 -11.97 16.61 21.96
CA LYS A 170 -12.39 15.23 21.79
C LYS A 170 -11.20 14.27 21.87
N THR A 171 -11.42 13.15 22.52
CA THR A 171 -10.50 12.01 22.55
C THR A 171 -11.16 10.84 21.84
N TYR A 172 -10.40 10.17 20.98
CA TYR A 172 -10.81 8.96 20.30
C TYR A 172 -10.01 7.79 20.84
N SER A 173 -10.69 6.79 21.41
CA SER A 173 -10.10 5.48 21.72
C SER A 173 -10.49 4.53 20.59
N LEU A 174 -9.51 4.10 19.80
CA LEU A 174 -9.72 3.39 18.54
C LEU A 174 -8.98 2.06 18.57
N TRP A 175 -9.60 1.04 17.99
CA TRP A 175 -8.92 -0.20 17.62
C TRP A 175 -8.67 -0.17 16.11
N THR A 176 -7.43 -0.41 15.69
CA THR A 176 -7.10 -0.62 14.28
C THR A 176 -6.57 -2.04 14.09
N PRO A 177 -7.00 -2.75 13.03
CA PRO A 177 -6.41 -4.05 12.69
C PRO A 177 -5.03 -3.92 12.04
N LEU A 178 -4.59 -2.71 11.70
CA LEU A 178 -3.29 -2.47 11.08
C LEU A 178 -2.20 -2.35 12.14
N LEU A 179 -1.16 -3.17 12.03
CA LEU A 179 -0.02 -3.17 12.94
C LEU A 179 1.11 -2.22 12.50
N GLY A 180 1.92 -1.80 13.47
CA GLY A 180 3.05 -0.89 13.29
C GLY A 180 2.78 0.53 13.80
N ASP A 181 3.79 1.14 14.43
CA ASP A 181 3.64 2.40 15.18
C ASP A 181 3.20 3.58 14.28
N TYR A 182 3.61 3.55 13.01
CA TYR A 182 3.25 4.57 12.02
C TYR A 182 1.76 4.55 11.67
N GLN A 183 1.02 3.48 12.01
CA GLN A 183 -0.42 3.45 11.78
C GLN A 183 -1.16 4.47 12.65
N ALA A 184 -0.61 4.85 13.80
CA ALA A 184 -1.15 5.96 14.60
C ALA A 184 -1.17 7.28 13.81
N GLU A 185 -0.13 7.53 13.01
CA GLU A 185 -0.04 8.71 12.14
C GLU A 185 -1.09 8.67 11.02
N ASN A 186 -1.27 7.50 10.39
CA ASN A 186 -2.27 7.29 9.34
C ASN A 186 -3.69 7.45 9.89
N VAL A 187 -3.98 6.85 11.05
CA VAL A 187 -5.28 6.96 11.73
C VAL A 187 -5.53 8.40 12.14
N ALA A 188 -4.56 9.11 12.73
CA ALA A 188 -4.69 10.53 13.06
C ALA A 188 -5.00 11.39 11.82
N THR A 189 -4.34 11.12 10.70
CA THR A 189 -4.57 11.84 9.43
C THR A 189 -5.96 11.57 8.86
N ALA A 190 -6.42 10.31 8.90
CA ALA A 190 -7.76 9.94 8.46
C ALA A 190 -8.86 10.54 9.34
N VAL A 191 -8.69 10.51 10.67
CA VAL A 191 -9.62 11.10 11.63
C VAL A 191 -9.68 12.62 11.48
N ALA A 192 -8.53 13.30 11.31
CA ALA A 192 -8.49 14.73 11.02
C ALA A 192 -9.24 15.07 9.72
N THR A 193 -9.13 14.22 8.70
CA THR A 193 -9.87 14.38 7.44
C THR A 193 -11.38 14.25 7.65
N ALA A 194 -11.82 13.25 8.43
CA ALA A 194 -13.23 13.09 8.79
C ALA A 194 -13.76 14.29 9.60
N GLU A 195 -12.99 14.81 10.55
CA GLU A 195 -13.36 16.03 11.29
C GLU A 195 -13.50 17.24 10.38
N VAL A 196 -12.61 17.42 9.39
CA VAL A 196 -12.74 18.51 8.41
C VAL A 196 -14.02 18.37 7.58
N LEU A 197 -14.41 17.14 7.19
CA LEU A 197 -15.69 16.92 6.51
C LEU A 197 -16.88 17.26 7.42
N ILE A 198 -16.83 16.89 8.71
CA ILE A 198 -17.86 17.28 9.70
C ILE A 198 -17.91 18.81 9.86
N GLU A 199 -16.77 19.49 9.97
CA GLU A 199 -16.67 20.96 10.03
C GLU A 199 -17.30 21.63 8.79
N LYS A 200 -17.28 20.96 7.64
CA LYS A 200 -17.92 21.41 6.40
C LYS A 200 -19.43 21.13 6.33
N GLY A 201 -19.98 20.45 7.32
CA GLY A 201 -21.41 20.16 7.44
C GLY A 201 -21.85 18.82 6.85
N TYR A 202 -20.92 17.91 6.55
CA TYR A 202 -21.28 16.54 6.18
C TYR A 202 -21.72 15.75 7.42
N ASP A 203 -22.79 14.97 7.26
CA ASP A 203 -23.35 14.13 8.33
C ASP A 203 -22.54 12.84 8.46
N ILE A 204 -21.53 12.87 9.33
CA ILE A 204 -20.73 11.70 9.70
C ILE A 204 -21.05 11.37 11.17
N PRO A 205 -21.75 10.26 11.45
CA PRO A 205 -22.08 9.85 12.81
C PRO A 205 -20.85 9.73 13.70
N ALA A 206 -21.02 10.04 14.99
CA ALA A 206 -19.90 10.07 15.94
C ALA A 206 -19.19 8.70 16.09
N ASP A 207 -19.94 7.60 15.94
CA ASP A 207 -19.47 6.22 15.98
C ASP A 207 -18.88 5.73 14.64
N ALA A 208 -19.23 6.36 13.52
CA ALA A 208 -18.75 5.97 12.18
C ALA A 208 -17.22 6.03 12.05
N ILE A 209 -16.56 6.97 12.75
CA ILE A 209 -15.10 7.06 12.78
C ILE A 209 -14.49 5.81 13.44
N SER A 210 -15.00 5.43 14.62
CA SER A 210 -14.50 4.26 15.35
C SER A 210 -14.78 2.97 14.59
N ALA A 211 -16.00 2.81 14.07
CA ALA A 211 -16.39 1.68 13.24
C ALA A 211 -15.51 1.59 11.98
N GLY A 212 -15.32 2.71 11.28
CA GLY A 212 -14.49 2.80 10.08
C GLY A 212 -13.05 2.34 10.33
N VAL A 213 -12.39 2.87 11.36
CA VAL A 213 -11.01 2.50 11.73
C VAL A 213 -10.92 1.02 12.12
N SER A 214 -11.88 0.49 12.87
CA SER A 214 -11.89 -0.92 13.28
C SER A 214 -12.16 -1.89 12.12
N SER A 215 -12.78 -1.42 11.03
CA SER A 215 -13.15 -2.23 9.86
C SER A 215 -12.13 -2.21 8.73
N VAL A 216 -11.01 -1.48 8.90
CA VAL A 216 -10.00 -1.34 7.84
C VAL A 216 -9.46 -2.70 7.44
N SER A 217 -9.38 -2.94 6.13
CA SER A 217 -8.71 -4.11 5.56
C SER A 217 -7.66 -3.64 4.58
N TRP A 218 -6.41 -4.03 4.80
CA TRP A 218 -5.29 -3.74 3.90
C TRP A 218 -4.51 -5.00 3.59
N PRO A 219 -4.97 -5.80 2.62
CA PRO A 219 -4.36 -7.09 2.31
C PRO A 219 -2.86 -6.96 2.01
N GLY A 220 -2.06 -7.85 2.57
CA GLY A 220 -0.62 -7.90 2.38
C GLY A 220 0.18 -6.80 3.08
N ARG A 221 -0.34 -6.22 4.16
CA ARG A 221 0.37 -5.32 5.08
C ARG A 221 0.38 -5.93 6.48
N PHE A 222 1.47 -6.62 6.80
CA PHE A 222 1.64 -7.37 8.05
C PHE A 222 0.38 -8.22 8.38
N GLU A 223 -0.12 -8.94 7.39
CA GLU A 223 -1.38 -9.67 7.52
C GLU A 223 -1.12 -11.05 8.12
N VAL A 224 -1.84 -11.39 9.19
CA VAL A 224 -1.61 -12.60 9.99
C VAL A 224 -2.70 -13.63 9.75
N PHE A 225 -2.28 -14.86 9.46
CA PHE A 225 -3.14 -16.01 9.22
C PHE A 225 -2.79 -17.18 10.14
N ASN A 226 -3.77 -18.06 10.35
CA ASN A 226 -3.53 -19.38 10.93
C ASN A 226 -3.78 -20.44 9.84
N ILE A 227 -2.74 -21.18 9.46
CA ILE A 227 -2.82 -22.25 8.47
C ILE A 227 -2.34 -23.53 9.12
N ASP A 228 -3.22 -24.53 9.24
CA ASP A 228 -2.91 -25.83 9.88
C ASP A 228 -2.28 -25.68 11.27
N GLY A 229 -2.73 -24.69 12.05
CA GLY A 229 -2.20 -24.39 13.38
C GLY A 229 -0.86 -23.64 13.39
N LYS A 230 -0.37 -23.17 12.24
CA LYS A 230 0.85 -22.37 12.10
C LYS A 230 0.51 -20.90 11.93
N THR A 231 1.28 -20.03 12.58
CA THR A 231 1.21 -18.58 12.34
C THR A 231 1.91 -18.27 11.03
N VAL A 232 1.18 -17.65 10.11
CA VAL A 232 1.70 -17.20 8.82
C VAL A 232 1.53 -15.70 8.71
N VAL A 233 2.59 -14.96 8.41
CA VAL A 233 2.56 -13.52 8.21
C VAL A 233 2.90 -13.21 6.76
N ALA A 234 2.07 -12.43 6.08
CA ALA A 234 2.32 -11.97 4.72
C ALA A 234 2.50 -10.44 4.70
N ASP A 235 3.65 -9.97 4.19
CA ASP A 235 3.95 -8.55 4.12
C ASP A 235 4.70 -8.15 2.84
N GLY A 236 4.21 -7.08 2.22
CA GLY A 236 4.69 -6.56 0.93
C GLY A 236 6.02 -5.78 0.96
N ALA A 237 6.81 -5.85 2.04
CA ALA A 237 8.14 -5.27 2.10
C ALA A 237 8.99 -5.69 0.90
N HIS A 238 9.58 -4.69 0.22
CA HIS A 238 10.25 -4.86 -1.07
C HIS A 238 11.47 -3.95 -1.23
N ASN A 239 11.95 -3.38 -0.12
CA ASN A 239 13.22 -2.66 -0.02
C ASN A 239 13.79 -2.82 1.40
N PRO A 240 15.10 -2.56 1.62
CA PRO A 240 15.75 -2.79 2.91
C PRO A 240 15.08 -2.05 4.07
N TYR A 241 14.67 -0.79 3.86
CA TYR A 241 13.97 0.00 4.87
C TYR A 241 12.65 -0.65 5.32
N SER A 242 11.80 -1.03 4.36
CA SER A 242 10.52 -1.71 4.65
C SER A 242 10.72 -3.06 5.32
N VAL A 243 11.80 -3.78 4.97
CA VAL A 243 12.14 -5.07 5.58
C VAL A 243 12.63 -4.89 7.02
N ALA A 244 13.45 -3.89 7.31
CA ALA A 244 13.88 -3.58 8.66
C ALA A 244 12.66 -3.28 9.57
N ARG A 245 11.69 -2.50 9.07
CA ARG A 245 10.42 -2.22 9.79
C ARG A 245 9.57 -3.48 9.98
N LEU A 246 9.53 -4.37 8.98
CA LEU A 246 8.87 -5.67 9.11
C LEU A 246 9.50 -6.52 10.23
N VAL A 247 10.84 -6.59 10.30
CA VAL A 247 11.57 -7.30 11.36
C VAL A 247 11.27 -6.72 12.74
N GLU A 248 11.25 -5.39 12.88
CA GLU A 248 10.86 -4.71 14.12
C GLU A 248 9.44 -5.09 14.54
N ASN A 249 8.48 -5.02 13.61
CA ASN A 249 7.09 -5.39 13.89
C ASN A 249 6.95 -6.87 14.27
N LEU A 250 7.63 -7.79 13.57
CA LEU A 250 7.58 -9.22 13.90
C LEU A 250 8.00 -9.47 15.35
N ARG A 251 9.11 -8.88 15.78
CA ARG A 251 9.61 -9.01 17.15
C ARG A 251 8.71 -8.33 18.19
N GLY A 252 7.97 -7.30 17.80
CA GLY A 252 7.05 -6.57 18.67
C GLY A 252 5.71 -7.26 18.87
N TYR A 253 5.15 -7.86 17.81
CA TYR A 253 3.77 -8.34 17.80
C TYR A 253 3.63 -9.88 17.78
N VAL A 254 4.66 -10.62 17.39
CA VAL A 254 4.58 -12.08 17.19
C VAL A 254 5.63 -12.79 18.04
N HIS A 255 5.19 -13.80 18.80
CA HIS A 255 6.09 -14.72 19.49
C HIS A 255 6.37 -15.93 18.60
N PHE A 256 7.65 -16.24 18.38
CA PHE A 256 8.10 -17.38 17.57
C PHE A 256 9.46 -17.91 18.04
N ASP A 257 9.68 -19.21 17.90
CA ASP A 257 10.95 -19.88 18.24
C ASP A 257 11.92 -19.92 17.04
N GLY A 258 11.38 -19.91 15.82
CA GLY A 258 12.12 -19.93 14.57
C GLY A 258 11.32 -19.33 13.42
N VAL A 259 12.00 -19.00 12.31
CA VAL A 259 11.38 -18.39 11.13
C VAL A 259 11.62 -19.26 9.90
N ILE A 260 10.54 -19.64 9.22
CA ILE A 260 10.57 -20.17 7.87
C ILE A 260 10.20 -19.05 6.90
N LEU A 261 11.16 -18.61 6.09
CA LEU A 261 10.99 -17.48 5.19
C LEU A 261 10.66 -17.94 3.77
N VAL A 262 9.44 -17.67 3.31
CA VAL A 262 9.04 -17.75 1.89
C VAL A 262 9.40 -16.43 1.23
N TYR A 263 10.44 -16.44 0.38
CA TYR A 263 11.01 -15.22 -0.17
C TYR A 263 11.13 -15.25 -1.69
N GLY A 264 10.65 -14.18 -2.32
CA GLY A 264 10.87 -13.90 -3.73
C GLY A 264 11.02 -12.40 -3.98
N ALA A 265 11.85 -12.05 -4.96
CA ALA A 265 12.17 -10.66 -5.27
C ALA A 265 11.83 -10.32 -6.72
N LEU A 266 11.54 -9.03 -6.98
CA LEU A 266 11.42 -8.50 -8.33
C LEU A 266 12.77 -7.95 -8.81
N ARG A 267 13.15 -8.26 -10.06
CA ARG A 267 14.31 -7.71 -10.77
C ARG A 267 14.35 -6.18 -10.67
N GLY A 268 15.52 -5.66 -10.31
CA GLY A 268 15.77 -4.25 -10.06
C GLY A 268 15.64 -3.82 -8.60
N HIS A 269 15.16 -4.69 -7.71
CA HIS A 269 15.31 -4.50 -6.25
C HIS A 269 16.54 -5.26 -5.76
N SER A 270 17.15 -4.77 -4.68
CA SER A 270 18.30 -5.44 -4.09
C SER A 270 17.85 -6.60 -3.20
N ALA A 271 17.76 -7.80 -3.78
CA ALA A 271 17.49 -9.03 -3.03
C ALA A 271 18.53 -9.25 -1.93
N ARG A 272 19.80 -8.97 -2.23
CA ARG A 272 20.91 -9.06 -1.28
C ARG A 272 20.71 -8.18 -0.06
N ASP A 273 20.41 -6.89 -0.25
CA ASP A 273 20.27 -5.96 0.87
C ASP A 273 19.05 -6.31 1.73
N MET A 274 17.93 -6.69 1.11
CA MET A 274 16.74 -7.15 1.84
C MET A 274 17.00 -8.44 2.63
N LEU A 275 17.66 -9.43 2.04
CA LEU A 275 18.01 -10.67 2.75
C LEU A 275 18.98 -10.41 3.90
N THR A 276 19.89 -9.45 3.75
CA THR A 276 20.80 -9.03 4.82
C THR A 276 20.04 -8.47 6.02
N GLU A 277 18.99 -7.67 5.79
CA GLU A 277 18.12 -7.19 6.87
C GLU A 277 17.32 -8.32 7.54
N LEU A 278 16.96 -9.38 6.79
CA LEU A 278 16.24 -10.55 7.31
C LEU A 278 17.14 -11.55 8.06
N ASP A 279 18.45 -11.50 7.84
CA ASP A 279 19.42 -12.43 8.44
C ASP A 279 19.42 -12.40 9.98
N VAL A 280 19.04 -11.26 10.56
CA VAL A 280 18.91 -11.11 12.01
C VAL A 280 17.83 -12.02 12.63
N LEU A 281 16.97 -12.64 11.80
CA LEU A 281 15.97 -13.62 12.21
C LEU A 281 16.48 -15.07 12.13
N ASP A 282 17.70 -15.30 11.63
CA ASP A 282 18.27 -16.63 11.32
C ASP A 282 17.27 -17.57 10.58
N PRO A 283 16.68 -17.13 9.45
CA PRO A 283 15.58 -17.85 8.84
C PRO A 283 16.03 -19.09 8.07
N SER A 284 15.17 -20.10 8.07
CA SER A 284 15.20 -21.20 7.09
C SER A 284 14.46 -20.77 5.82
N ILE A 285 15.15 -20.69 4.69
CA ILE A 285 14.64 -19.99 3.50
C ILE A 285 14.09 -20.95 2.45
N VAL A 286 12.88 -20.64 1.98
CA VAL A 286 12.22 -21.21 0.81
C VAL A 286 12.17 -20.15 -0.29
N ALA A 287 13.04 -20.28 -1.29
CA ALA A 287 13.09 -19.35 -2.42
C ALA A 287 11.95 -19.62 -3.40
N VAL A 288 11.20 -18.59 -3.79
CA VAL A 288 10.05 -18.72 -4.69
C VAL A 288 10.13 -17.79 -5.90
N HIS A 289 9.52 -18.22 -7.01
CA HIS A 289 9.26 -17.40 -8.18
C HIS A 289 7.77 -17.03 -8.23
N SER A 290 7.47 -15.73 -8.27
CA SER A 290 6.11 -15.26 -8.60
C SER A 290 5.93 -15.17 -10.12
N ARG A 291 4.70 -15.27 -10.59
CA ARG A 291 4.33 -15.18 -12.01
C ARG A 291 4.46 -13.76 -12.57
N HIS A 292 4.74 -12.77 -11.72
CA HIS A 292 4.94 -11.41 -12.17
C HIS A 292 6.11 -11.35 -13.18
N PRO A 293 5.99 -10.67 -14.34
CA PRO A 293 7.01 -10.71 -15.40
C PRO A 293 8.39 -10.20 -15.00
N ARG A 294 8.47 -9.39 -13.93
CA ARG A 294 9.72 -8.91 -13.36
C ARG A 294 10.26 -9.77 -12.21
N SER A 295 9.59 -10.85 -11.81
CA SER A 295 10.08 -11.70 -10.74
C SER A 295 11.41 -12.33 -11.13
N SER A 296 12.35 -12.34 -10.20
CA SER A 296 13.55 -13.17 -10.33
C SER A 296 13.15 -14.64 -10.25
N HIS A 297 13.89 -15.51 -10.95
CA HIS A 297 13.73 -16.96 -10.81
C HIS A 297 14.14 -17.40 -9.41
N SER A 298 13.57 -18.52 -8.94
CA SER A 298 13.89 -19.03 -7.60
C SER A 298 15.37 -19.39 -7.45
N GLU A 299 16.03 -19.80 -8.55
CA GLU A 299 17.47 -20.07 -8.56
C GLU A 299 18.31 -18.79 -8.37
N GLU A 300 17.94 -17.65 -9.00
CA GLU A 300 18.66 -16.36 -8.80
C GLU A 300 18.59 -15.93 -7.32
N VAL A 301 17.43 -16.12 -6.68
CA VAL A 301 17.23 -15.86 -5.25
C VAL A 301 18.07 -16.83 -4.42
N ALA A 302 18.03 -18.13 -4.72
CA ALA A 302 18.80 -19.16 -4.03
C ALA A 302 20.32 -18.94 -4.12
N GLU A 303 20.83 -18.47 -5.27
CA GLU A 303 22.22 -18.06 -5.43
C GLU A 303 22.58 -16.92 -4.47
N THR A 304 21.73 -15.90 -4.37
CA THR A 304 21.94 -14.78 -3.43
C THR A 304 21.96 -15.25 -1.98
N VAL A 305 21.05 -16.15 -1.61
CA VAL A 305 20.99 -16.77 -0.26
C VAL A 305 22.29 -17.54 0.04
N ARG A 306 22.76 -18.35 -0.92
CA ARG A 306 24.02 -19.11 -0.80
C ARG A 306 25.24 -18.20 -0.68
N ASP A 307 25.30 -17.13 -1.47
CA ASP A 307 26.40 -16.16 -1.45
C ASP A 307 26.48 -15.37 -0.13
N LEU A 308 25.35 -15.19 0.55
CA LEU A 308 25.28 -14.59 1.89
C LEU A 308 25.59 -15.60 3.00
N GLY A 309 25.70 -16.90 2.69
CA GLY A 309 25.92 -17.94 3.69
C GLY A 309 24.70 -18.28 4.54
N MET A 310 23.50 -17.87 4.10
CA MET A 310 22.24 -18.10 4.80
C MET A 310 21.69 -19.51 4.54
N ASN A 311 20.77 -19.96 5.39
CA ASN A 311 20.21 -21.30 5.34
C ASN A 311 19.11 -21.46 4.24
N LEU A 312 19.51 -21.92 3.05
CA LEU A 312 18.57 -22.31 1.99
C LEU A 312 18.04 -23.73 2.21
N VAL A 313 16.73 -23.87 2.42
CA VAL A 313 16.06 -25.18 2.58
C VAL A 313 15.59 -25.74 1.25
N SER A 314 14.92 -24.93 0.44
CA SER A 314 14.32 -25.39 -0.81
C SER A 314 14.05 -24.24 -1.78
N ARG A 315 13.72 -24.58 -3.02
CA ARG A 315 13.33 -23.61 -4.05
C ARG A 315 12.16 -24.13 -4.89
N PHE A 316 11.27 -23.23 -5.27
CA PHE A 316 10.10 -23.54 -6.10
C PHE A 316 9.89 -22.46 -7.15
N GLU A 317 9.49 -22.86 -8.35
CA GLU A 317 9.06 -21.91 -9.40
C GLU A 317 7.58 -21.48 -9.21
N SER A 318 7.02 -21.69 -8.01
CA SER A 318 5.67 -21.34 -7.62
C SER A 318 5.65 -20.86 -6.16
N VAL A 319 4.98 -19.73 -5.91
CA VAL A 319 4.74 -19.23 -4.55
C VAL A 319 3.87 -20.19 -3.75
N ALA A 320 2.83 -20.75 -4.36
CA ALA A 320 1.92 -21.69 -3.69
C ALA A 320 2.64 -22.96 -3.20
N GLU A 321 3.52 -23.55 -4.04
CA GLU A 321 4.31 -24.71 -3.63
C GLU A 321 5.29 -24.35 -2.51
N GLY A 322 5.93 -23.19 -2.58
CA GLY A 322 6.82 -22.71 -1.53
C GLY A 322 6.11 -22.45 -0.20
N LEU A 323 4.92 -21.84 -0.23
CA LEU A 323 4.09 -21.63 0.96
C LEU A 323 3.71 -22.96 1.61
N ARG A 324 3.18 -23.91 0.82
CA ARG A 324 2.84 -25.25 1.34
C ARG A 324 4.05 -25.94 1.95
N LYS A 325 5.22 -25.84 1.31
CA LYS A 325 6.45 -26.41 1.86
C LYS A 325 6.86 -25.74 3.17
N ALA A 326 6.75 -24.42 3.26
CA ALA A 326 7.08 -23.69 4.47
C ALA A 326 6.17 -24.08 5.65
N VAL A 327 4.85 -24.18 5.41
CA VAL A 327 3.88 -24.65 6.39
C VAL A 327 4.15 -26.10 6.81
N GLU A 328 4.52 -26.98 5.87
CA GLU A 328 4.86 -28.39 6.12
C GLU A 328 6.05 -28.55 7.07
N ILE A 329 7.10 -27.72 6.91
CA ILE A 329 8.34 -27.83 7.71
C ILE A 329 8.31 -27.03 9.01
N ALA A 330 7.39 -26.08 9.15
CA ALA A 330 7.28 -25.24 10.34
C ALA A 330 6.91 -26.09 11.58
N GLY A 331 7.65 -25.91 12.66
CA GLY A 331 7.31 -26.40 14.00
C GLY A 331 6.07 -25.73 14.59
N PRO A 332 5.52 -26.20 15.72
CA PRO A 332 4.31 -25.62 16.34
C PRO A 332 4.45 -24.15 16.76
N SER A 333 5.66 -23.72 17.12
CA SER A 333 5.97 -22.35 17.56
C SER A 333 6.74 -21.55 16.50
N ASP A 334 6.93 -22.10 15.31
CA ASP A 334 7.65 -21.41 14.23
C ASP A 334 6.71 -20.47 13.49
N LEU A 335 7.27 -19.36 13.04
CA LEU A 335 6.61 -18.40 12.15
C LEU A 335 6.90 -18.75 10.70
N VAL A 336 5.87 -18.77 9.85
CA VAL A 336 6.05 -18.70 8.39
C VAL A 336 5.93 -17.24 7.95
N LEU A 337 7.02 -16.66 7.45
CA LEU A 337 7.05 -15.30 6.94
C LEU A 337 7.06 -15.31 5.41
N CYS A 338 6.09 -14.64 4.78
CA CYS A 338 6.00 -14.49 3.34
C CYS A 338 6.25 -13.04 2.93
N THR A 339 7.37 -12.76 2.24
CA THR A 339 7.75 -11.38 1.89
C THR A 339 8.71 -11.28 0.70
N GLY A 340 9.20 -10.08 0.41
CA GLY A 340 10.19 -9.75 -0.62
C GLY A 340 9.59 -9.02 -1.82
N SER A 341 8.28 -9.15 -2.06
CA SER A 341 7.54 -8.29 -2.98
C SER A 341 6.03 -8.38 -2.80
N LEU A 342 5.32 -7.34 -3.22
CA LEU A 342 3.86 -7.37 -3.36
C LEU A 342 3.36 -8.48 -4.29
N ALA A 343 4.15 -8.88 -5.28
CA ALA A 343 3.78 -9.96 -6.20
C ALA A 343 3.76 -11.33 -5.50
N VAL A 344 4.75 -11.61 -4.66
CA VAL A 344 4.78 -12.82 -3.84
C VAL A 344 3.60 -12.84 -2.87
N VAL A 345 3.37 -11.72 -2.17
CA VAL A 345 2.28 -11.61 -1.21
C VAL A 345 0.92 -11.78 -1.86
N ALA A 346 0.69 -11.19 -3.04
CA ALA A 346 -0.54 -11.39 -3.79
C ALA A 346 -0.80 -12.88 -4.07
N GLU A 347 0.21 -13.64 -4.51
CA GLU A 347 0.06 -15.08 -4.77
C GLU A 347 -0.10 -15.92 -3.49
N VAL A 348 0.46 -15.47 -2.36
CA VAL A 348 0.19 -16.08 -1.05
C VAL A 348 -1.27 -15.90 -0.67
N LEU A 349 -1.80 -14.68 -0.81
CA LEU A 349 -3.20 -14.39 -0.52
C LEU A 349 -4.14 -15.17 -1.45
N GLU A 350 -3.79 -15.32 -2.73
CA GLU A 350 -4.56 -16.15 -3.65
C GLU A 350 -4.66 -17.60 -3.18
N GLU A 351 -3.54 -18.20 -2.76
CA GLU A 351 -3.51 -19.57 -2.25
C GLU A 351 -4.31 -19.71 -0.94
N ILE A 352 -4.16 -18.77 -0.01
CA ILE A 352 -4.85 -18.78 1.29
C ILE A 352 -6.37 -18.65 1.11
N HIS A 353 -6.81 -17.74 0.24
CA HIS A 353 -8.23 -17.45 0.03
C HIS A 353 -8.87 -18.30 -1.06
N GLY A 354 -8.12 -19.17 -1.74
CA GLY A 354 -8.61 -19.97 -2.87
C GLY A 354 -9.08 -19.10 -4.04
N ILE A 355 -8.42 -17.96 -4.27
CA ILE A 355 -8.73 -17.06 -5.38
C ILE A 355 -8.17 -17.68 -6.66
N GLU A 356 -9.01 -17.76 -7.70
CA GLU A 356 -8.55 -18.26 -8.99
C GLU A 356 -7.52 -17.27 -9.59
N PRO A 357 -6.33 -17.76 -9.95
CA PRO A 357 -5.26 -16.88 -10.40
C PRO A 357 -5.51 -16.27 -11.78
N GLU A 358 -5.16 -15.00 -11.95
CA GLU A 358 -5.12 -14.35 -13.27
C GLU A 358 -3.87 -14.83 -14.03
N LEU A 359 -4.05 -15.76 -14.98
CA LEU A 359 -2.96 -16.26 -15.83
C LEU A 359 -2.82 -15.42 -17.11
N TYR A 360 -1.62 -14.90 -17.33
CA TYR A 360 -1.29 -14.07 -18.49
C TYR A 360 -0.35 -14.78 -19.46
N GLU A 361 -0.77 -15.91 -20.01
CA GLU A 361 0.06 -16.78 -20.88
C GLU A 361 0.67 -16.05 -22.11
N ASN A 362 0.05 -14.96 -22.54
CA ASN A 362 0.45 -14.20 -23.73
C ASN A 362 1.29 -12.95 -23.44
N LEU A 363 1.48 -12.55 -22.17
CA LEU A 363 2.32 -11.41 -21.82
C LEU A 363 3.79 -11.83 -21.79
N LYS A 364 4.45 -11.77 -22.94
CA LYS A 364 5.92 -11.77 -22.98
C LYS A 364 6.39 -10.46 -22.34
N GLY A 365 7.26 -10.56 -21.33
CA GLY A 365 7.87 -9.41 -20.65
C GLY A 365 8.45 -8.39 -21.64
N PRO A 366 8.76 -7.16 -21.18
CA PRO A 366 9.19 -6.09 -22.06
C PRO A 366 10.31 -6.57 -22.99
N ARG A 367 10.10 -6.46 -24.30
CA ARG A 367 11.17 -6.71 -25.28
C ARG A 367 12.30 -5.73 -24.95
N PRO A 368 13.56 -6.17 -24.90
CA PRO A 368 14.67 -5.25 -24.69
C PRO A 368 14.55 -4.10 -25.69
N ARG A 369 14.65 -2.86 -25.21
CA ARG A 369 14.73 -1.70 -26.09
C ARG A 369 16.00 -1.88 -26.93
N SER A 370 15.81 -2.06 -28.23
CA SER A 370 16.86 -2.17 -29.24
C SER A 370 17.66 -0.88 -29.35
#